data_AF-X1HH11-F1
#
_entry.id   AF-X1HH11-F1
#
_cell.length_a   1.000
_cell.length_b   1.000
_cell.length_c   1.000
_cell.angle_alpha   90.00
_cell.angle_beta   90.00
_cell.angle_gamma   90.00
#
_symmetry.space_group_name_H-M   'P 1'
#
loop_
_entity.id
_entity.type
_entity.pdbx_description
1 polymer ?
#
loop_
_entity_poly.entity_id
_entity_poly.type
_entity_poly.pdbx_seq_one_letter_code
_entity_poly.pdbx_strand_id
1 'polypeptide(L)'
;FNSCTSEQFEPREYEAKFEIRKCDNEYIEFRGAQIEKPKTPKEQLLSWRISDDEEEEEEEEEKQYADFIVQDWKNRKILKNYSLNPRNFANYFTKSDLPFETSPIFFKAEVLDKYKNNPDKYELTERTITCRGGWYLQTYDINKYNQVHTYAVYLARLPFKEQLHWLQYNEEPKGGISNRAFQTDFEAKFPDEKSKLQQLQESLEKLGNLKVDEEGHTIWSPKGGSWDSASKGLHYVNSENPNQWHDFIIALASATNEGFQAKPLRKIASSLGNDDEKLGIFH
;
A
#
# COMPACT_ATOMS: atom_id res chain seq x y z
N PHE A 1 -10.27 35.33 -28.61
CA PHE A 1 -8.93 34.79 -28.89
C PHE A 1 -8.11 34.98 -27.62
N ASN A 2 -7.92 33.90 -26.86
CA ASN A 2 -7.27 33.89 -25.55
C ASN A 2 -5.83 34.44 -25.66
N SER A 3 -5.42 35.28 -24.70
CA SER A 3 -4.08 35.89 -24.65
C SER A 3 -3.03 34.85 -24.26
N CYS A 4 -2.53 34.08 -25.22
CA CYS A 4 -1.31 33.30 -24.99
C CYS A 4 -0.09 34.20 -25.22
N THR A 5 0.82 34.21 -24.25
CA THR A 5 2.12 34.88 -24.36
C THR A 5 3.20 33.82 -24.62
N SER A 6 4.13 34.10 -25.53
CA SER A 6 5.29 33.24 -25.75
C SER A 6 6.58 33.93 -25.37
N GLU A 7 7.47 33.18 -24.73
CA GLU A 7 8.76 33.64 -24.25
C GLU A 7 9.83 32.64 -24.70
N GLN A 8 10.85 33.13 -25.37
CA GLN A 8 11.98 32.31 -25.81
C GLN A 8 13.08 32.33 -24.76
N PHE A 9 13.52 31.14 -24.36
CA PHE A 9 14.61 30.96 -23.43
C PHE A 9 15.82 30.34 -24.13
N GLU A 10 16.97 31.00 -23.94
CA GLU A 10 18.27 30.52 -24.38
C GLU A 10 19.10 30.15 -23.13
N PRO A 11 19.11 28.87 -22.73
CA PRO A 11 19.91 28.44 -21.58
C PRO A 11 21.40 28.60 -21.87
N ARG A 12 22.17 29.08 -20.88
CA ARG A 12 23.61 29.38 -21.04
C ARG A 12 24.48 28.14 -21.28
N GLU A 13 24.01 26.96 -20.88
CA GLU A 13 24.79 25.71 -20.89
C GLU A 13 24.43 24.75 -22.04
N TYR A 14 23.36 25.01 -22.80
CA TYR A 14 22.88 24.12 -23.86
C TYR A 14 22.52 24.90 -25.13
N GLU A 15 22.95 24.44 -26.31
CA GLU A 15 22.64 25.05 -27.62
C GLU A 15 21.18 24.86 -28.08
N ALA A 16 20.23 24.70 -27.15
CA ALA A 16 18.82 24.46 -27.46
C ALA A 16 17.97 25.64 -27.00
N LYS A 17 17.58 26.50 -27.94
CA LYS A 17 16.53 27.50 -27.74
C LYS A 17 15.20 26.79 -27.55
N PHE A 18 14.44 27.15 -26.53
CA PHE A 18 13.09 26.61 -26.37
C PHE A 18 12.09 27.73 -26.10
N GLU A 19 10.89 27.55 -26.65
CA GLU A 19 9.77 28.46 -26.48
C GLU A 19 8.85 27.90 -25.38
N ILE A 20 8.53 28.74 -24.41
CA ILE A 20 7.46 28.48 -23.45
C ILE A 20 6.27 29.33 -23.88
N ARG A 21 5.15 28.68 -24.17
CA ARG A 21 3.88 29.38 -24.39
C ARG A 21 3.02 29.22 -23.14
N LYS A 22 2.65 30.36 -22.55
CA LYS A 22 1.75 30.46 -21.41
C LYS A 22 0.39 30.95 -21.92
N CYS A 23 -0.62 30.11 -21.81
CA CYS A 23 -2.01 30.52 -22.08
C CYS A 23 -2.70 30.77 -20.73
N ASP A 24 -3.20 31.99 -20.54
CA ASP A 24 -3.80 32.41 -19.28
C ASP A 24 -4.88 31.41 -18.82
N ASN A 25 -4.66 30.84 -17.64
CA ASN A 25 -5.54 29.92 -16.92
C ASN A 25 -5.86 28.54 -17.53
N GLU A 26 -5.16 28.08 -18.57
CA GLU A 26 -5.44 26.75 -19.15
C GLU A 26 -4.23 25.79 -19.06
N TYR A 27 -3.12 26.11 -19.71
CA TYR A 27 -1.96 25.22 -19.78
C TYR A 27 -0.66 25.97 -20.09
N ILE A 28 0.45 25.27 -19.86
CA ILE A 28 1.80 25.66 -20.31
C ILE A 28 2.24 24.68 -21.38
N GLU A 29 2.66 25.17 -22.54
CA GLU A 29 3.27 24.35 -23.59
C GLU A 29 4.79 24.45 -23.52
N PHE A 30 5.45 23.29 -23.48
CA PHE A 30 6.91 23.18 -23.51
C PHE A 30 7.33 21.99 -24.39
N ARG A 31 8.10 22.26 -25.46
CA ARG A 31 8.65 21.23 -26.37
C ARG A 31 7.61 20.22 -26.89
N GLY A 32 6.40 20.69 -27.21
CA GLY A 32 5.30 19.84 -27.70
C GLY A 32 4.57 19.03 -26.62
N ALA A 33 4.93 19.19 -25.34
CA ALA A 33 4.15 18.70 -24.20
C ALA A 33 3.25 19.82 -23.65
N GLN A 34 1.99 19.48 -23.39
CA GLN A 34 1.02 20.36 -22.76
C GLN A 34 0.90 19.99 -21.27
N ILE A 35 1.21 20.94 -20.40
CA ILE A 35 1.07 20.82 -18.95
C ILE A 35 -0.18 21.60 -18.55
N GLU A 36 -1.27 20.90 -18.29
CA GLU A 36 -2.48 21.52 -17.75
C GLU A 36 -2.25 21.97 -16.32
N LYS A 37 -2.78 23.14 -15.95
CA LYS A 37 -2.76 23.55 -14.54
C LYS A 37 -3.65 22.59 -13.73
N PRO A 38 -3.23 22.17 -12.52
CA PRO A 38 -4.09 21.40 -11.64
C PRO A 38 -5.37 22.21 -11.36
N LYS A 39 -6.52 21.59 -11.60
CA LYS A 39 -7.84 22.20 -11.36
C LYS A 39 -8.15 22.34 -9.87
N THR A 40 -7.42 21.61 -9.03
CA THR A 40 -7.53 21.63 -7.58
C THR A 40 -6.76 22.83 -7.03
N PRO A 41 -7.39 23.73 -6.25
CA PRO A 41 -6.73 24.84 -5.58
C PRO A 41 -5.55 24.36 -4.72
N LYS A 42 -4.52 25.21 -4.59
CA LYS A 42 -3.31 24.89 -3.84
C LYS A 42 -3.62 24.59 -2.37
N GLU A 43 -4.59 25.30 -1.81
CA GLU A 43 -5.06 25.17 -0.44
C GLU A 43 -5.67 23.78 -0.20
N GLN A 44 -6.51 23.31 -1.14
CA GLN A 44 -7.08 21.97 -1.11
C GLN A 44 -6.04 20.86 -1.37
N LEU A 45 -4.98 21.16 -2.12
CA LEU A 45 -3.79 20.31 -2.26
C LEU A 45 -2.84 20.40 -1.07
N LEU A 46 -3.12 21.18 -0.03
CA LEU A 46 -2.31 21.24 1.20
C LEU A 46 -3.07 20.68 2.40
N SER A 47 -4.40 20.76 2.42
CA SER A 47 -5.24 20.22 3.49
C SER A 47 -5.08 18.70 3.70
N TRP A 48 -4.83 17.92 2.64
CA TRP A 48 -4.56 16.47 2.77
C TRP A 48 -3.29 16.13 3.56
N ARG A 49 -2.34 17.07 3.67
CA ARG A 49 -1.05 16.87 4.33
C ARG A 49 -0.99 17.51 5.73
N ILE A 50 -1.94 18.40 6.04
CA ILE A 50 -1.96 19.21 7.26
C ILE A 50 -2.93 18.65 8.31
N SER A 51 -3.77 17.66 7.98
CA SER A 51 -4.77 17.10 8.91
C SER A 51 -4.22 16.39 10.16
N ASP A 52 -2.90 16.39 10.39
CA ASP A 52 -2.26 15.87 11.60
C ASP A 52 -1.90 16.98 12.61
N ASP A 53 -1.91 18.27 12.23
CA ASP A 53 -1.62 19.39 13.14
C ASP A 53 -2.80 20.38 13.21
N GLU A 54 -2.99 20.93 14.41
CA GLU A 54 -4.18 21.59 14.93
C GLU A 54 -4.67 22.84 14.14
N GLU A 55 -5.97 23.09 14.27
CA GLU A 55 -6.70 24.35 14.02
C GLU A 55 -6.90 24.80 12.57
N GLU A 56 -8.01 24.36 11.95
CA GLU A 56 -8.78 25.21 11.04
C GLU A 56 -10.28 24.84 11.13
N GLU A 57 -11.04 25.67 11.84
CA GLU A 57 -12.51 25.68 11.86
C GLU A 57 -13.04 26.21 10.52
N GLU A 58 -12.89 25.43 9.44
CA GLU A 58 -13.83 25.55 8.33
C GLU A 58 -15.11 24.78 8.72
N GLU A 59 -16.28 25.22 8.27
CA GLU A 59 -17.56 24.53 8.47
C GLU A 59 -17.51 23.13 7.80
N GLU A 60 -16.82 22.19 8.45
CA GLU A 60 -16.76 20.79 8.06
C GLU A 60 -18.21 20.28 8.11
N GLU A 61 -18.75 19.84 6.98
CA GLU A 61 -19.89 18.92 7.00
C GLU A 61 -19.61 17.88 8.09
N GLU A 62 -20.45 17.80 9.13
CA GLU A 62 -20.19 16.97 10.31
C GLU A 62 -19.69 15.60 9.89
N LYS A 63 -18.39 15.36 10.09
CA LYS A 63 -17.73 14.15 9.59
C LYS A 63 -18.44 12.94 10.17
N GLN A 64 -18.97 12.10 9.29
CA GLN A 64 -19.72 10.91 9.69
C GLN A 64 -18.77 9.80 10.13
N TYR A 65 -19.13 9.12 11.20
CA TYR A 65 -18.40 7.98 11.75
C TYR A 65 -19.34 6.79 11.91
N ALA A 66 -18.89 5.61 11.50
CA ALA A 66 -19.65 4.39 11.69
C ALA A 66 -19.45 3.83 13.11
N ASP A 67 -20.40 3.00 13.53
CA ASP A 67 -20.44 2.39 14.85
C ASP A 67 -19.94 0.95 14.78
N PHE A 68 -18.99 0.56 15.63
CA PHE A 68 -18.34 -0.75 15.61
C PHE A 68 -18.40 -1.48 16.95
N ILE A 69 -18.07 -2.76 16.93
CA ILE A 69 -17.70 -3.54 18.11
C ILE A 69 -16.24 -3.23 18.45
N VAL A 70 -16.01 -2.54 19.55
CA VAL A 70 -14.67 -2.11 20.00
C VAL A 70 -14.25 -2.91 21.24
N GLN A 71 -13.04 -3.46 21.22
CA GLN A 71 -12.45 -4.07 22.41
C GLN A 71 -11.78 -2.98 23.25
N ASP A 72 -12.51 -2.41 24.21
CA ASP A 72 -12.02 -1.35 25.10
C ASP A 72 -10.94 -1.91 26.03
N TRP A 73 -9.68 -1.66 25.67
CA TRP A 73 -8.52 -2.09 26.44
C TRP A 73 -8.37 -1.36 27.77
N LYS A 74 -8.84 -0.12 27.85
CA LYS A 74 -8.73 0.69 29.07
C LYS A 74 -9.63 0.14 30.16
N ASN A 75 -10.90 -0.06 29.82
CA ASN A 75 -11.93 -0.47 30.77
C ASN A 75 -12.23 -1.97 30.73
N ARG A 76 -11.51 -2.74 29.90
CA ARG A 76 -11.58 -4.21 29.80
C ARG A 76 -13.00 -4.72 29.50
N LYS A 77 -13.67 -4.10 28.55
CA LYS A 77 -15.03 -4.47 28.12
C LYS A 77 -15.16 -4.48 26.60
N ILE A 78 -16.21 -5.13 26.11
CA ILE A 78 -16.59 -5.05 24.70
C ILE A 78 -17.69 -4.02 24.57
N LEU A 79 -17.46 -3.00 23.75
CA LEU A 79 -18.44 -1.99 23.41
C LEU A 79 -19.11 -2.38 22.11
N LYS A 80 -20.45 -2.43 22.08
CA LYS A 80 -21.24 -2.72 20.88
C LYS A 80 -21.81 -1.42 20.31
N ASN A 81 -21.84 -1.29 18.99
CA ASN A 81 -22.35 -0.10 18.30
C ASN A 81 -21.72 1.20 18.84
N TYR A 82 -20.40 1.21 18.97
CA TYR A 82 -19.66 2.35 19.49
C TYR A 82 -19.10 3.20 18.36
N SER A 83 -19.47 4.47 18.33
CA SER A 83 -19.08 5.40 17.27
C SER A 83 -17.59 5.69 17.27
N LEU A 84 -16.97 5.63 16.08
CA LEU A 84 -15.56 5.97 15.86
C LEU A 84 -15.26 7.47 15.86
N ASN A 85 -16.20 8.32 16.26
CA ASN A 85 -15.93 9.73 16.44
C ASN A 85 -14.75 9.91 17.42
N PRO A 86 -13.66 10.60 17.04
CA PRO A 86 -12.49 10.78 17.89
C PRO A 86 -12.80 11.34 19.28
N ARG A 87 -13.87 12.14 19.42
CA ARG A 87 -14.33 12.70 20.70
C ARG A 87 -14.78 11.62 21.70
N ASN A 88 -15.10 10.41 21.23
CA ASN A 88 -15.47 9.28 22.06
C ASN A 88 -14.25 8.50 22.58
N PHE A 89 -13.04 8.83 22.17
CA PHE A 89 -11.82 8.15 22.57
C PHE A 89 -10.91 9.07 23.39
N ALA A 90 -10.05 8.46 24.19
CA ALA A 90 -8.96 9.14 24.87
C ALA A 90 -7.61 8.62 24.35
N ASN A 91 -6.60 9.47 24.40
CA ASN A 91 -5.22 9.05 24.21
C ASN A 91 -4.65 8.47 25.53
N TYR A 92 -3.39 8.02 25.50
CA TYR A 92 -2.69 7.46 26.66
C TYR A 92 -2.22 8.50 27.68
N PHE A 93 -2.17 9.78 27.31
CA PHE A 93 -1.57 10.85 28.10
C PHE A 93 -2.59 11.60 28.95
N THR A 94 -3.84 11.66 28.49
CA THR A 94 -4.93 12.39 29.14
C THR A 94 -5.76 11.46 30.01
N LYS A 95 -5.93 11.84 31.29
CA LYS A 95 -6.82 11.12 32.20
C LYS A 95 -8.28 11.29 31.76
N SER A 96 -8.94 10.18 31.49
CA SER A 96 -10.33 10.12 31.03
C SER A 96 -10.87 8.72 31.32
N ASP A 97 -12.19 8.53 31.35
CA ASP A 97 -12.82 7.20 31.44
C ASP A 97 -13.15 6.61 30.04
N LEU A 98 -12.91 7.38 28.98
CA LEU A 98 -13.14 6.96 27.60
C LEU A 98 -12.14 5.88 27.16
N PRO A 99 -12.53 4.96 26.24
CA PRO A 99 -11.65 3.95 25.69
C PRO A 99 -10.39 4.55 25.07
N PHE A 100 -9.30 3.79 25.03
CA PHE A 100 -8.12 4.24 24.29
C PHE A 100 -8.40 4.28 22.80
N GLU A 101 -7.92 5.29 22.09
CA GLU A 101 -8.00 5.40 20.63
C GLU A 101 -7.29 4.25 19.90
N THR A 102 -6.37 3.57 20.59
CA THR A 102 -5.69 2.35 20.15
C THR A 102 -6.43 1.06 20.52
N SER A 103 -7.64 1.16 21.04
CA SER A 103 -8.49 -0.02 21.29
C SER A 103 -8.74 -0.75 19.95
N PRO A 104 -8.45 -2.06 19.88
CA PRO A 104 -8.54 -2.78 18.62
C PRO A 104 -9.99 -3.12 18.26
N ILE A 105 -10.21 -3.24 16.95
CA ILE A 105 -11.46 -3.64 16.32
C ILE A 105 -11.14 -4.83 15.42
N PHE A 106 -12.03 -5.84 15.43
CA PHE A 106 -11.79 -7.12 14.78
C PHE A 106 -12.77 -7.36 13.63
N PHE A 107 -12.26 -8.03 12.61
CA PHE A 107 -12.94 -8.24 11.34
C PHE A 107 -12.66 -9.65 10.82
N LYS A 108 -13.60 -10.17 10.05
CA LYS A 108 -13.37 -11.37 9.24
C LYS A 108 -12.32 -11.06 8.15
N ALA A 109 -11.52 -12.06 7.77
CA ALA A 109 -10.40 -11.89 6.83
C ALA A 109 -10.82 -11.37 5.44
N GLU A 110 -12.05 -11.66 5.03
CA GLU A 110 -12.68 -11.27 3.77
C GLU A 110 -12.79 -9.75 3.61
N VAL A 111 -12.65 -8.96 4.69
CA VAL A 111 -12.58 -7.49 4.60
C VAL A 111 -11.46 -7.03 3.65
N LEU A 112 -10.38 -7.83 3.53
CA LEU A 112 -9.24 -7.54 2.68
C LEU A 112 -9.46 -7.90 1.20
N ASP A 113 -10.46 -8.73 0.88
CA ASP A 113 -10.69 -9.25 -0.48
C ASP A 113 -10.94 -8.13 -1.48
N LYS A 114 -11.70 -7.10 -1.07
CA LYS A 114 -11.94 -5.89 -1.88
C LYS A 114 -10.63 -5.28 -2.36
N TYR A 115 -9.62 -5.21 -1.50
CA TYR A 115 -8.36 -4.55 -1.80
C TYR A 115 -7.43 -5.47 -2.59
N LYS A 116 -7.37 -6.76 -2.23
CA LYS A 116 -6.61 -7.79 -2.97
C LYS A 116 -7.06 -7.94 -4.42
N ASN A 117 -8.36 -7.87 -4.67
CA ASN A 117 -8.94 -8.02 -6.01
C ASN A 117 -8.85 -6.76 -6.89
N ASN A 118 -8.37 -5.63 -6.36
CA ASN A 118 -8.27 -4.36 -7.10
C ASN A 118 -6.87 -3.74 -6.98
N PRO A 119 -5.80 -4.45 -7.39
CA PRO A 119 -4.41 -4.03 -7.18
C PRO A 119 -3.98 -2.80 -8.02
N ASP A 120 -4.81 -2.36 -8.97
CA ASP A 120 -4.57 -1.12 -9.71
C ASP A 120 -5.01 0.13 -8.95
N LYS A 121 -5.91 -0.04 -7.98
CA LYS A 121 -6.45 1.05 -7.15
C LYS A 121 -5.83 1.05 -5.75
N TYR A 122 -5.65 -0.13 -5.18
CA TYR A 122 -5.17 -0.30 -3.82
C TYR A 122 -3.80 -0.98 -3.81
N GLU A 123 -2.98 -0.56 -2.86
CA GLU A 123 -1.71 -1.20 -2.55
C GLU A 123 -1.83 -1.82 -1.17
N LEU A 124 -1.58 -3.13 -1.09
CA LEU A 124 -1.51 -3.87 0.16
C LEU A 124 -0.06 -4.19 0.47
N THR A 125 0.38 -3.74 1.64
CA THR A 125 1.55 -4.35 2.29
C THR A 125 1.07 -5.34 3.33
N GLU A 126 2.01 -5.97 4.05
CA GLU A 126 1.66 -6.86 5.16
C GLU A 126 0.83 -6.21 6.27
N ARG A 127 0.96 -4.88 6.41
CA ARG A 127 0.34 -4.15 7.52
C ARG A 127 -0.37 -2.88 7.12
N THR A 128 -0.24 -2.42 5.87
CA THR A 128 -0.86 -1.17 5.45
C THR A 128 -1.72 -1.39 4.22
N ILE A 129 -2.72 -0.52 4.07
CA ILE A 129 -3.56 -0.48 2.88
C ILE A 129 -3.57 0.95 2.41
N THR A 130 -3.15 1.19 1.17
CA THR A 130 -3.12 2.53 0.59
C THR A 130 -4.05 2.58 -0.60
N CYS A 131 -4.94 3.57 -0.65
CA CYS A 131 -5.66 3.93 -1.85
C CYS A 131 -4.85 5.01 -2.59
N ARG A 132 -4.47 4.76 -3.84
CA ARG A 132 -3.64 5.68 -4.63
C ARG A 132 -4.24 7.09 -4.65
N GLY A 133 -3.48 8.08 -4.19
CA GLY A 133 -3.89 9.49 -4.14
C GLY A 133 -5.09 9.77 -3.22
N GLY A 134 -5.42 8.86 -2.30
CA GLY A 134 -6.57 8.98 -1.41
C GLY A 134 -6.18 8.76 0.05
N TRP A 135 -6.86 7.81 0.70
CA TRP A 135 -6.66 7.46 2.10
C TRP A 135 -5.64 6.33 2.26
N TYR A 136 -5.11 6.17 3.48
CA TYR A 136 -4.33 5.01 3.87
C TYR A 136 -4.80 4.49 5.25
N LEU A 137 -4.76 3.17 5.42
CA LEU A 137 -4.90 2.51 6.71
C LEU A 137 -3.49 2.25 7.25
N GLN A 138 -3.17 2.89 8.37
CA GLN A 138 -1.80 2.92 8.91
C GLN A 138 -1.29 1.57 9.38
N THR A 139 -2.14 0.75 10.00
CA THR A 139 -1.74 -0.59 10.42
C THR A 139 -2.93 -1.53 10.46
N TYR A 140 -2.74 -2.78 10.07
CA TYR A 140 -3.59 -3.92 10.36
C TYR A 140 -2.69 -5.15 10.53
N ASP A 141 -3.20 -6.19 11.16
CA ASP A 141 -2.54 -7.50 11.18
C ASP A 141 -3.60 -8.60 11.36
N ILE A 142 -3.21 -9.86 11.24
CA ILE A 142 -4.11 -11.01 11.37
C ILE A 142 -3.71 -11.80 12.60
N ASN A 143 -4.65 -12.00 13.52
CA ASN A 143 -4.39 -12.76 14.74
C ASN A 143 -4.44 -14.28 14.50
N LYS A 144 -4.11 -15.06 15.53
CA LYS A 144 -4.12 -16.53 15.48
C LYS A 144 -5.49 -17.18 15.21
N TYR A 145 -6.57 -16.39 15.25
CA TYR A 145 -7.95 -16.82 14.98
C TYR A 145 -8.42 -16.41 13.57
N ASN A 146 -7.50 -16.02 12.69
CA ASN A 146 -7.77 -15.51 11.36
C ASN A 146 -8.67 -14.25 11.36
N GLN A 147 -8.62 -13.45 12.42
CA GLN A 147 -9.28 -12.15 12.47
C GLN A 147 -8.31 -11.06 12.07
N VAL A 148 -8.72 -10.25 11.10
CA VAL A 148 -8.04 -8.99 10.79
C VAL A 148 -8.35 -8.03 11.93
N HIS A 149 -7.34 -7.34 12.44
CA HIS A 149 -7.52 -6.31 13.44
C HIS A 149 -6.77 -5.03 13.06
N THR A 150 -7.34 -3.90 13.46
CA THR A 150 -6.74 -2.57 13.40
C THR A 150 -7.22 -1.75 14.59
N TYR A 151 -6.69 -0.54 14.76
CA TYR A 151 -7.01 0.33 15.88
C TYR A 151 -8.07 1.36 15.52
N ALA A 152 -8.92 1.72 16.49
CA ALA A 152 -10.03 2.64 16.30
C ALA A 152 -9.59 3.97 15.66
N VAL A 153 -8.47 4.54 16.11
CA VAL A 153 -7.91 5.79 15.57
C VAL A 153 -7.61 5.71 14.07
N TYR A 154 -7.07 4.59 13.59
CA TYR A 154 -6.72 4.44 12.17
C TYR A 154 -7.95 4.16 11.32
N LEU A 155 -8.91 3.41 11.85
CA LEU A 155 -10.15 3.14 11.15
C LEU A 155 -11.03 4.40 11.06
N ALA A 156 -11.03 5.24 12.10
CA ALA A 156 -11.74 6.53 12.12
C ALA A 156 -11.21 7.53 11.08
N ARG A 157 -9.94 7.42 10.69
CA ARG A 157 -9.32 8.26 9.64
C ARG A 157 -9.76 7.87 8.24
N LEU A 158 -10.30 6.67 8.04
CA LEU A 158 -10.78 6.24 6.73
C LEU A 158 -12.03 7.05 6.30
N PRO A 159 -12.24 7.26 5.00
CA PRO A 159 -13.49 7.84 4.51
C PRO A 159 -14.70 7.02 4.97
N PHE A 160 -15.83 7.69 5.22
CA PHE A 160 -17.02 7.03 5.75
C PHE A 160 -17.47 5.80 4.93
N LYS A 161 -17.39 5.87 3.59
CA LYS A 161 -17.68 4.72 2.71
C LYS A 161 -16.78 3.51 2.96
N GLU A 162 -15.51 3.74 3.31
CA GLU A 162 -14.60 2.66 3.68
C GLU A 162 -14.91 2.16 5.08
N GLN A 163 -15.21 3.03 6.05
CA GLN A 163 -15.70 2.57 7.36
C GLN A 163 -16.93 1.66 7.21
N LEU A 164 -17.90 2.01 6.36
CA LEU A 164 -19.05 1.16 6.06
C LEU A 164 -18.69 -0.18 5.41
N HIS A 165 -17.64 -0.24 4.58
CA HIS A 165 -17.12 -1.50 4.05
C HIS A 165 -16.58 -2.37 5.19
N TRP A 166 -15.72 -1.82 6.04
CA TRP A 166 -15.16 -2.53 7.18
C TRP A 166 -16.24 -3.00 8.16
N LEU A 167 -17.28 -2.19 8.37
CA LEU A 167 -18.41 -2.51 9.25
C LEU A 167 -19.12 -3.81 8.85
N GLN A 168 -19.24 -4.11 7.56
CA GLN A 168 -19.88 -5.35 7.06
C GLN A 168 -19.17 -6.62 7.55
N TYR A 169 -17.88 -6.52 7.87
CA TYR A 169 -17.05 -7.64 8.31
C TYR A 169 -16.71 -7.57 9.80
N ASN A 170 -17.22 -6.57 10.53
CA ASN A 170 -16.94 -6.41 11.96
C ASN A 170 -17.50 -7.60 12.76
N GLU A 171 -16.66 -8.19 13.60
CA GLU A 171 -17.05 -9.31 14.45
C GLU A 171 -16.48 -9.17 15.86
N GLU A 172 -17.06 -9.90 16.82
CA GLU A 172 -16.55 -9.93 18.18
C GLU A 172 -15.13 -10.52 18.23
N PRO A 173 -14.25 -10.00 19.11
CA PRO A 173 -12.91 -10.56 19.28
C PRO A 173 -12.96 -12.00 19.79
N LYS A 174 -12.32 -12.92 19.06
CA LYS A 174 -12.05 -14.29 19.50
C LYS A 174 -10.78 -14.36 20.37
N GLY A 175 -10.02 -13.27 20.43
CA GLY A 175 -8.90 -13.08 21.34
C GLY A 175 -8.28 -11.69 21.23
N GLY A 176 -6.96 -11.60 21.40
CA GLY A 176 -6.21 -10.35 21.26
C GLY A 176 -5.71 -10.11 19.84
N ILE A 177 -4.97 -9.01 19.70
CA ILE A 177 -4.17 -8.72 18.51
C ILE A 177 -3.07 -9.77 18.30
N SER A 178 -2.45 -9.77 17.12
CA SER A 178 -1.30 -10.65 16.83
C SER A 178 -0.12 -10.33 17.76
N ASN A 179 0.68 -11.35 18.10
CA ASN A 179 1.90 -11.17 18.90
C ASN A 179 2.86 -10.16 18.25
N ARG A 180 2.99 -10.24 16.92
CA ARG A 180 3.76 -9.30 16.11
C ARG A 180 3.28 -7.87 16.32
N ALA A 181 1.98 -7.59 16.18
CA ALA A 181 1.44 -6.25 16.39
C ALA A 181 1.64 -5.75 17.81
N PHE A 182 1.51 -6.61 18.82
CA PHE A 182 1.77 -6.21 20.19
C PHE A 182 3.24 -5.77 20.40
N GLN A 183 4.18 -6.56 19.91
CA GLN A 183 5.61 -6.25 19.98
C GLN A 183 5.96 -4.95 19.24
N THR A 184 5.45 -4.77 18.01
CA THR A 184 5.81 -3.62 17.18
C THR A 184 5.13 -2.34 17.64
N ASP A 185 3.86 -2.41 17.99
CA ASP A 185 3.02 -1.21 18.16
C ASP A 185 3.04 -0.71 19.61
N PHE A 186 3.27 -1.59 20.59
CA PHE A 186 3.23 -1.25 22.02
C PHE A 186 4.55 -1.48 22.75
N GLU A 187 5.33 -2.51 22.39
CA GLU A 187 6.64 -2.73 23.00
C GLU A 187 7.79 -1.98 22.28
N ALA A 188 7.49 -1.32 21.15
CA ALA A 188 8.46 -0.65 20.29
C ALA A 188 9.64 -1.56 19.90
N LYS A 189 9.38 -2.85 19.70
CA LYS A 189 10.36 -3.84 19.25
C LYS A 189 10.24 -4.04 17.74
N PHE A 190 11.38 -4.24 17.08
CA PHE A 190 11.36 -4.76 15.72
C PHE A 190 10.75 -6.16 15.72
N PRO A 191 10.00 -6.55 14.67
CA PRO A 191 9.55 -7.92 14.55
C PRO A 191 10.77 -8.86 14.50
N ASP A 192 10.72 -9.97 15.24
CA ASP A 192 11.86 -10.90 15.39
C ASP A 192 12.40 -11.37 14.04
N GLU A 193 11.51 -11.61 13.07
CA GLU A 193 11.86 -11.89 11.67
C GLU A 193 10.81 -11.31 10.70
N LYS A 194 11.26 -10.89 9.51
CA LYS A 194 10.37 -10.61 8.38
C LYS A 194 9.60 -11.86 7.99
N SER A 195 8.38 -11.72 7.48
CA SER A 195 7.64 -12.90 7.03
C SER A 195 8.35 -13.59 5.85
N LYS A 196 8.12 -14.89 5.64
CA LYS A 196 8.74 -15.64 4.53
C LYS A 196 8.37 -15.06 3.17
N LEU A 197 7.15 -14.56 3.01
CA LEU A 197 6.70 -13.88 1.79
C LEU A 197 7.47 -12.58 1.56
N GLN A 198 7.66 -11.76 2.60
CA GLN A 198 8.47 -10.54 2.50
C GLN A 198 9.93 -10.86 2.18
N GLN A 199 10.51 -11.88 2.82
CA GLN A 199 11.87 -12.34 2.51
C GLN A 199 12.00 -12.79 1.05
N LEU A 200 11.00 -13.49 0.52
CA LEU A 200 10.95 -13.89 -0.88
C LEU A 200 10.88 -12.68 -1.81
N GLN A 201 9.97 -11.74 -1.53
CA GLN A 201 9.79 -10.51 -2.30
C GLN A 201 11.10 -9.71 -2.40
N GLU A 202 11.75 -9.46 -1.27
CA GLU A 202 13.04 -8.75 -1.23
C GLU A 202 14.16 -9.53 -1.96
N SER A 203 14.14 -10.85 -1.88
CA SER A 203 15.13 -11.69 -2.58
C SER A 203 14.96 -11.62 -4.09
N LEU A 204 13.72 -11.65 -4.59
CA LEU A 204 13.41 -11.52 -6.01
C LEU A 204 13.74 -10.12 -6.54
N GLU A 205 13.41 -9.08 -5.78
CA GLU A 205 13.78 -7.71 -6.14
C GLU A 205 15.32 -7.54 -6.23
N LYS A 206 16.07 -8.05 -5.25
CA LYS A 206 17.54 -8.07 -5.28
C LYS A 206 18.06 -8.87 -6.47
N LEU A 207 17.46 -10.02 -6.77
CA LEU A 207 17.85 -10.87 -7.88
C LEU A 207 17.65 -10.18 -9.23
N GLY A 208 16.56 -9.42 -9.41
CA GLY A 208 16.32 -8.65 -10.64
C GLY A 208 17.31 -7.51 -10.85
N ASN A 209 17.82 -6.95 -9.77
CA ASN A 209 18.83 -5.90 -9.81
C ASN A 209 20.27 -6.44 -9.93
N LEU A 210 20.47 -7.76 -9.80
CA LEU A 210 21.79 -8.37 -9.86
C LEU A 210 22.31 -8.46 -11.30
N LYS A 211 23.57 -8.06 -11.47
CA LYS A 211 24.35 -8.23 -12.70
C LYS A 211 25.41 -9.29 -12.44
N VAL A 212 25.36 -10.39 -13.17
CA VAL A 212 26.05 -11.64 -12.77
C VAL A 212 27.46 -11.75 -13.35
N ASP A 213 27.76 -11.03 -14.43
CA ASP A 213 29.08 -11.03 -15.06
C ASP A 213 29.50 -9.63 -15.56
N GLU A 214 30.72 -9.55 -16.09
CA GLU A 214 31.29 -8.31 -16.63
C GLU A 214 30.48 -7.73 -17.80
N GLU A 215 29.74 -8.60 -18.51
CA GLU A 215 28.83 -8.20 -19.59
C GLU A 215 27.47 -7.69 -19.07
N GLY A 216 27.22 -7.79 -17.76
CA GLY A 216 26.04 -7.25 -17.11
C GLY A 216 24.77 -8.03 -17.41
N HIS A 217 24.85 -9.36 -17.57
CA HIS A 217 23.67 -10.18 -17.80
C HIS A 217 22.75 -10.19 -16.58
N THR A 218 21.45 -10.04 -16.86
CA THR A 218 20.35 -10.24 -15.91
C THR A 218 19.83 -11.66 -16.07
N ILE A 219 19.86 -12.44 -14.98
CA ILE A 219 19.40 -13.85 -14.97
C ILE A 219 17.94 -14.02 -14.57
N TRP A 220 17.33 -12.98 -14.02
CA TRP A 220 15.93 -12.99 -13.62
C TRP A 220 15.32 -11.61 -13.87
N SER A 221 14.12 -11.57 -14.42
CA SER A 221 13.35 -10.33 -14.58
C SER A 221 11.86 -10.62 -14.36
N PRO A 222 11.12 -9.72 -13.69
CA PRO A 222 9.71 -9.92 -13.44
C PRO A 222 8.92 -9.95 -14.76
N LYS A 223 8.01 -10.91 -14.89
CA LYS A 223 7.04 -10.92 -15.98
C LYS A 223 6.14 -9.68 -15.89
N GLY A 224 5.90 -9.03 -17.02
CA GLY A 224 5.16 -7.76 -17.06
C GLY A 224 6.02 -6.50 -16.90
N GLY A 225 7.35 -6.63 -16.84
CA GLY A 225 8.29 -5.52 -17.02
C GLY A 225 8.75 -4.82 -15.75
N SER A 226 7.96 -4.82 -14.67
CA SER A 226 8.37 -4.26 -13.37
C SER A 226 8.04 -5.16 -12.18
N TRP A 227 8.85 -5.02 -11.12
CA TRP A 227 8.63 -5.74 -9.86
C TRP A 227 7.29 -5.35 -9.22
N ASP A 228 6.92 -4.07 -9.27
CA ASP A 228 5.64 -3.59 -8.76
C ASP A 228 4.46 -4.31 -9.42
N SER A 229 4.57 -4.64 -10.71
CA SER A 229 3.52 -5.35 -11.42
C SER A 229 3.48 -6.84 -11.05
N ALA A 230 4.65 -7.49 -10.95
CA ALA A 230 4.75 -8.90 -10.63
C ALA A 230 4.41 -9.23 -9.16
N SER A 231 4.65 -8.29 -8.25
CA SER A 231 4.43 -8.48 -6.82
C SER A 231 2.98 -8.26 -6.36
N LYS A 232 2.14 -7.60 -7.17
CA LYS A 232 0.72 -7.33 -6.85
C LYS A 232 -0.07 -8.58 -6.39
N GLY A 233 0.19 -9.72 -7.00
CA GLY A 233 -0.46 -11.00 -6.67
C GLY A 233 0.17 -11.76 -5.50
N LEU A 234 1.32 -11.31 -4.99
CA LEU A 234 2.07 -11.99 -3.93
C LEU A 234 1.65 -11.48 -2.55
N HIS A 235 0.47 -11.88 -2.09
CA HIS A 235 -0.03 -11.60 -0.75
C HIS A 235 -0.47 -12.89 -0.06
N TYR A 236 -0.50 -12.91 1.27
CA TYR A 236 -1.02 -14.08 2.00
C TYR A 236 -2.50 -14.31 1.70
N VAL A 237 -2.86 -15.56 1.44
CA VAL A 237 -4.25 -16.01 1.29
C VAL A 237 -4.77 -16.41 2.66
N ASN A 238 -5.81 -15.71 3.11
CA ASN A 238 -6.43 -15.89 4.44
C ASN A 238 -7.91 -16.32 4.32
N SER A 239 -8.26 -16.85 3.15
CA SER A 239 -9.60 -17.29 2.78
C SER A 239 -9.60 -18.79 2.49
N GLU A 240 -10.75 -19.42 2.71
CA GLU A 240 -11.01 -20.79 2.26
C GLU A 240 -11.39 -20.86 0.77
N ASN A 241 -11.48 -19.72 0.09
CA ASN A 241 -11.83 -19.65 -1.33
C ASN A 241 -10.72 -20.25 -2.21
N PRO A 242 -10.98 -21.36 -2.93
CA PRO A 242 -9.97 -22.02 -3.78
C PRO A 242 -9.43 -21.13 -4.90
N ASN A 243 -10.22 -20.18 -5.40
CA ASN A 243 -9.79 -19.29 -6.48
C ASN A 243 -8.69 -18.34 -6.01
N GLN A 244 -8.74 -17.84 -4.77
CA GLN A 244 -7.67 -17.00 -4.23
C GLN A 244 -6.35 -17.77 -4.12
N TRP A 245 -6.41 -19.05 -3.76
CA TRP A 245 -5.25 -19.93 -3.74
C TRP A 245 -4.70 -20.19 -5.15
N HIS A 246 -5.57 -20.42 -6.11
CA HIS A 246 -5.20 -20.57 -7.51
C HIS A 246 -4.45 -19.35 -8.03
N ASP A 247 -5.01 -18.15 -7.83
CA ASP A 247 -4.43 -16.89 -8.26
C ASP A 247 -3.07 -16.63 -7.59
N PHE A 248 -2.96 -16.91 -6.28
CA PHE A 248 -1.69 -16.80 -5.55
C PHE A 248 -0.62 -17.76 -6.10
N ILE A 249 -0.98 -19.02 -6.39
CA ILE A 249 -0.04 -20.00 -6.95
C ILE A 249 0.46 -19.55 -8.33
N ILE A 250 -0.42 -19.01 -9.17
CA ILE A 250 -0.05 -18.45 -10.47
C ILE A 250 0.91 -17.27 -10.30
N ALA A 251 0.59 -16.34 -9.40
CA ALA A 251 1.46 -15.19 -9.11
C ALA A 251 2.84 -15.66 -8.59
N LEU A 252 2.86 -16.65 -7.70
CA LEU A 252 4.08 -17.22 -7.15
C LEU A 252 4.94 -17.91 -8.22
N ALA A 253 4.33 -18.71 -9.10
CA ALA A 253 5.05 -19.37 -10.19
C ALA A 253 5.61 -18.36 -11.20
N SER A 254 4.81 -17.35 -11.54
CA SER A 254 5.21 -16.26 -12.44
C SER A 254 6.40 -15.48 -11.88
N ALA A 255 6.37 -15.14 -10.59
CA ALA A 255 7.44 -14.39 -9.94
C ALA A 255 8.70 -15.24 -9.67
N THR A 256 8.57 -16.54 -9.41
CA THR A 256 9.73 -17.39 -9.08
C THR A 256 10.28 -18.06 -10.33
N ASN A 257 9.60 -19.09 -10.84
CA ASN A 257 10.09 -19.96 -11.91
C ASN A 257 10.16 -19.22 -13.25
N GLU A 258 9.11 -18.49 -13.60
CA GLU A 258 8.96 -17.94 -14.93
C GLU A 258 9.71 -16.61 -15.15
N GLY A 259 10.22 -16.01 -14.08
CA GLY A 259 11.06 -14.81 -14.16
C GLY A 259 12.49 -15.09 -14.62
N PHE A 260 12.97 -16.34 -14.50
CA PHE A 260 14.33 -16.71 -14.90
C PHE A 260 14.55 -16.64 -16.41
N GLN A 261 15.68 -16.03 -16.79
CA GLN A 261 16.05 -15.79 -18.18
C GLN A 261 16.94 -16.93 -18.71
N ALA A 262 16.31 -17.88 -19.41
CA ALA A 262 16.99 -19.08 -19.90
C ALA A 262 18.18 -18.79 -20.82
N LYS A 263 18.10 -17.76 -21.68
CA LYS A 263 19.20 -17.40 -22.61
C LYS A 263 20.46 -16.92 -21.87
N PRO A 264 20.39 -15.88 -20.99
CA PRO A 264 21.50 -15.51 -20.11
C PRO A 264 22.06 -16.68 -19.28
N LEU A 265 21.19 -17.47 -18.66
CA LEU A 265 21.61 -18.61 -17.84
C LEU A 265 22.41 -19.64 -18.64
N ARG A 266 21.98 -19.97 -19.86
CA ARG A 266 22.73 -20.86 -20.75
C ARG A 266 24.09 -20.28 -21.13
N LYS A 267 24.14 -18.99 -21.47
CA LYS A 267 25.42 -18.34 -21.84
C LYS A 267 26.43 -18.37 -20.69
N ILE A 268 25.98 -18.14 -19.45
CA ILE A 268 26.80 -18.25 -18.25
C ILE A 268 27.22 -19.71 -18.00
N ALA A 269 26.31 -20.67 -18.18
CA ALA A 269 26.63 -22.08 -18.03
C ALA A 269 27.73 -22.53 -19.02
N SER A 270 27.62 -22.12 -20.30
CA SER A 270 28.62 -22.39 -21.34
C SER A 270 29.97 -21.76 -21.03
N SER A 271 30.01 -20.51 -20.53
CA SER A 271 31.27 -19.85 -20.18
C SER A 271 31.98 -20.52 -19.00
N LEU A 272 31.23 -21.18 -18.11
CA LEU A 272 31.74 -21.97 -16.99
C LEU A 272 32.04 -23.44 -17.36
N GLY A 273 31.84 -23.84 -18.62
CA GLY A 273 32.08 -25.23 -19.08
C GLY A 273 31.02 -26.24 -18.60
N ASN A 274 29.84 -25.78 -18.18
CA ASN A 274 28.72 -26.59 -17.70
C ASN A 274 27.57 -26.62 -18.71
N ASP A 275 27.86 -27.04 -19.95
CA ASP A 275 26.84 -27.21 -20.98
C ASP A 275 26.04 -28.51 -20.77
N ASP A 276 24.95 -28.43 -20.02
CA ASP A 276 23.93 -29.48 -20.00
C ASP A 276 22.76 -29.08 -20.92
N GLU A 277 22.69 -29.72 -22.08
CA GLU A 277 21.62 -29.52 -23.07
C GLU A 277 20.21 -29.80 -22.51
N LYS A 278 20.10 -30.50 -21.37
CA LYS A 278 18.81 -30.81 -20.72
C LYS A 278 18.26 -29.70 -19.84
N LEU A 279 19.06 -28.69 -19.45
CA LEU A 279 18.69 -27.64 -18.48
C LEU A 279 17.72 -26.56 -19.01
N GLY A 280 16.88 -26.86 -20.00
CA GLY A 280 15.83 -25.92 -20.40
C GLY A 280 14.81 -26.47 -21.39
N ILE A 281 14.58 -27.79 -21.36
CA ILE A 281 13.41 -28.38 -21.99
C ILE A 281 12.34 -28.47 -20.89
N PHE A 282 11.59 -27.38 -20.71
CA PHE A 282 10.34 -27.47 -19.99
C PHE A 282 9.32 -28.11 -20.94
N HIS A 283 9.01 -29.39 -20.70
CA HIS A 283 7.90 -30.09 -21.36
C HIS A 283 6.56 -29.63 -20.82
#